data_AF-W7YZS7-F1
#
_entry.id   AF-W7YZS7-F1
#
_cell.length_a   1.000
_cell.length_b   1.000
_cell.length_c   1.000
_cell.angle_alpha   90.00
_cell.angle_beta   90.00
_cell.angle_gamma   90.00
#
_symmetry.space_group_name_H-M   'P 1'
#
loop_
_entity.id
_entity.type
_entity.pdbx_description
1 polymer ?
#
loop_
_entity_poly.entity_id
_entity_poly.type
_entity_poly.pdbx_seq_one_letter_code
_entity_poly.pdbx_strand_id
1 'polypeptide(L)' 'MNKPTAVITASPSPMGGDKAYDSILLTLRMINAVIVEEGTMKIPHISLKLNQQGVITDAKTKQELQSLMDAFEHQIRKS' A
#
# COMPACT_ATOMS: atom_id res chain seq x y z
N MET A 1 -18.34 -4.29 -6.05
CA MET A 1 -18.56 -2.95 -5.45
C MET A 1 -18.51 -3.10 -3.94
N ASN A 2 -18.13 -2.05 -3.21
CA ASN A 2 -18.06 -2.00 -1.74
C ASN A 2 -17.08 -2.99 -1.09
N LYS A 3 -16.04 -3.42 -1.82
CA LYS A 3 -15.01 -4.30 -1.24
C LYS A 3 -13.97 -3.47 -0.48
N PRO A 4 -13.58 -3.87 0.75
CA PRO A 4 -12.41 -3.33 1.41
C PRO A 4 -11.19 -3.44 0.51
N THR A 5 -10.44 -2.34 0.36
CA THR A 5 -9.28 -2.26 -0.54
C THR A 5 -8.14 -1.50 0.14
N ALA A 6 -6.94 -2.09 0.11
CA ALA A 6 -5.69 -1.45 0.46
C ALA A 6 -4.91 -1.08 -0.82
N VAL A 7 -4.11 -0.02 -0.78
CA VAL A 7 -3.34 0.49 -1.92
C VAL A 7 -1.88 0.68 -1.54
N ILE A 8 -0.99 -0.03 -2.23
CA ILE A 8 0.45 0.10 -2.04
C ILE A 8 1.07 0.47 -3.38
N THR A 9 1.87 1.54 -3.40
CA THR A 9 2.75 1.85 -4.55
C THR A 9 4.20 1.78 -4.09
N ALA A 10 5.07 1.24 -4.95
CA ALA A 10 6.49 1.16 -4.68
C ALA A 10 7.28 1.57 -5.93
N SER A 11 8.30 2.41 -5.77
CA SER A 11 9.10 2.87 -6.89
C SER A 11 10.56 3.09 -6.48
N PRO A 12 11.54 2.88 -7.38
CA PRO A 12 12.91 3.32 -7.15
C PRO A 12 13.03 4.84 -7.00
N SER A 13 12.07 5.58 -7.56
CA SER A 13 11.99 7.03 -7.48
C SER A 13 11.74 7.51 -6.03
N PRO A 14 12.27 8.69 -5.65
CA PRO A 14 11.93 9.35 -4.38
C PRO A 14 10.43 9.62 -4.21
N MET A 15 9.67 9.66 -5.31
CA MET A 15 8.24 9.94 -5.28
C MET A 15 7.37 8.73 -4.91
N GLY A 16 7.95 7.53 -4.82
CA GLY A 16 7.24 6.33 -4.35
C GLY A 16 6.01 5.93 -5.17
N GLY A 17 5.89 6.41 -6.41
CA GLY A 17 4.75 6.15 -7.29
C GLY A 17 3.54 7.07 -7.07
N ASP A 18 3.75 8.29 -6.57
CA ASP A 18 2.73 9.34 -6.37
C ASP A 18 1.66 9.45 -7.48
N LYS A 19 2.05 9.48 -8.76
CA LYS A 19 1.09 9.57 -9.87
C LYS A 19 0.23 8.31 -10.01
N ALA A 20 0.82 7.13 -9.80
CA ALA A 20 0.08 5.87 -9.82
C ALA A 20 -0.84 5.75 -8.60
N TYR A 21 -0.42 6.29 -7.45
CA TYR A 21 -1.20 6.35 -6.22
C TYR A 21 -2.46 7.22 -6.41
N ASP A 22 -2.30 8.42 -6.97
CA ASP A 22 -3.42 9.32 -7.21
C ASP A 22 -4.39 8.75 -8.25
N SER A 23 -3.86 8.19 -9.35
CA SER A 23 -4.70 7.64 -10.42
C SER A 23 -5.49 6.41 -9.97
N ILE A 24 -4.88 5.48 -9.23
CA ILE A 24 -5.59 4.29 -8.76
C ILE A 24 -6.63 4.63 -7.71
N LEU A 25 -6.36 5.57 -6.80
CA LEU A 25 -7.35 6.02 -5.82
C LEU A 25 -8.54 6.69 -6.48
N LEU A 26 -8.31 7.49 -7.53
CA LEU A 26 -9.40 8.06 -8.31
C LEU A 26 -10.28 6.96 -8.91
N THR A 27 -9.68 5.96 -9.57
CA THR A 27 -10.43 4.84 -10.16
C THR A 27 -11.18 4.02 -9.11
N LEU A 28 -10.55 3.69 -8.00
CA LEU A 28 -11.16 2.91 -6.91
C LEU A 28 -12.36 3.64 -6.30
N ARG A 29 -12.27 4.97 -6.13
CA ARG A 29 -13.39 5.80 -5.68
C ARG A 29 -14.53 5.83 -6.68
N MET A 30 -14.24 5.88 -7.99
CA MET A 30 -15.28 5.83 -9.03
C MET A 30 -16.06 4.51 -9.04
N ILE A 31 -15.43 3.39 -8.66
CA ILE A 31 -16.09 2.07 -8.62
C ILE A 31 -16.60 1.67 -7.24
N ASN A 32 -16.75 2.64 -6.32
CA ASN A 32 -17.23 2.46 -4.96
C ASN A 32 -16.43 1.40 -4.16
N ALA A 33 -15.10 1.41 -4.26
CA ALA A 33 -14.25 0.64 -3.36
C ALA A 33 -14.21 1.29 -1.97
N VAL A 34 -14.13 0.49 -0.91
CA VAL A 34 -13.95 0.98 0.47
C VAL A 34 -12.45 1.01 0.75
N ILE A 35 -11.84 2.20 0.67
CA ILE A 35 -10.42 2.34 1.02
C ILE A 35 -10.28 2.21 2.53
N VAL A 36 -9.48 1.23 2.97
CA VAL A 36 -9.28 0.96 4.38
C VAL A 36 -8.47 2.09 5.02
N GLU A 37 -8.89 2.53 6.22
CA GLU A 37 -8.12 3.48 7.02
C GLU A 37 -6.76 2.87 7.38
N GLU A 38 -5.68 3.64 7.24
CA GLU A 38 -4.29 3.13 7.30
C GLU A 38 -3.95 2.06 6.24
N GLY A 39 -4.88 1.76 5.33
CA GLY A 39 -4.74 0.78 4.25
C GLY A 39 -3.98 1.29 3.04
N THR A 40 -3.29 2.44 3.13
CA THR A 40 -2.57 3.02 1.99
C THR A 40 -1.12 3.35 2.31
N MET A 41 -0.22 3.09 1.36
CA MET A 41 1.22 3.31 1.54
C MET A 41 1.91 3.65 0.22
N LYS A 42 2.84 4.62 0.25
CA LYS A 42 3.79 4.90 -0.83
C LYS A 42 5.20 4.55 -0.36
N ILE A 43 5.89 3.69 -1.11
CA ILE A 43 7.23 3.21 -0.77
C ILE A 43 8.25 3.82 -1.74
N PRO A 44 8.93 4.91 -1.34
CA PRO A 44 10.02 5.47 -2.13
C PRO A 44 11.27 4.61 -2.02
N HIS A 45 12.15 4.74 -3.01
CA HIS A 45 13.46 4.07 -3.04
C HIS A 45 13.40 2.56 -2.79
N ILE A 46 12.39 1.86 -3.34
CA ILE A 46 12.17 0.43 -3.08
C ILE A 46 13.42 -0.43 -3.34
N SER A 47 14.24 -0.07 -4.32
CA SER A 47 15.48 -0.77 -4.66
C SER A 47 16.51 -0.79 -3.52
N LEU A 48 16.46 0.16 -2.57
CA LEU A 48 17.34 0.19 -1.39
C LEU A 48 16.78 -0.62 -0.20
N LYS A 49 15.53 -1.09 -0.32
CA LYS A 49 14.77 -1.73 0.75
C LYS A 49 14.58 -3.23 0.53
N LEU A 50 15.07 -3.75 -0.60
CA LEU A 50 14.99 -5.14 -1.00
C LEU A 50 16.41 -5.73 -1.08
N ASN A 51 16.56 -7.02 -0.77
CA ASN A 51 17.74 -7.78 -1.15
C ASN A 51 17.67 -8.26 -2.62
N GLN A 52 18.72 -8.95 -3.08
CA GLN A 52 18.80 -9.49 -4.44
C GLN A 52 17.72 -10.55 -4.74
N GLN A 53 17.10 -11.13 -3.72
CA GLN A 53 15.99 -12.09 -3.85
C GLN A 53 14.62 -11.40 -3.85
N GLY A 54 14.56 -10.07 -3.78
CA GLY A 54 13.31 -9.31 -3.73
C GLY A 54 12.64 -9.33 -2.36
N VAL A 55 13.35 -9.71 -1.29
CA VAL A 55 12.84 -9.72 0.08
C VAL A 55 13.09 -8.37 0.74
N ILE A 56 12.08 -7.86 1.44
CA ILE A 56 12.18 -6.60 2.19
C ILE A 56 13.15 -6.75 3.36
N THR A 57 14.21 -5.95 3.35
CA THR A 57 15.26 -5.90 4.39
C THR A 57 15.18 -4.64 5.25
N ASP A 58 14.54 -3.58 4.77
CA ASP A 58 14.34 -2.35 5.54
C ASP A 58 13.31 -2.58 6.66
N ALA A 59 13.78 -2.48 7.91
CA ALA A 59 12.96 -2.77 9.09
C ALA A 59 11.75 -1.85 9.21
N LYS A 60 11.91 -0.57 8.88
CA LYS A 60 10.83 0.41 8.91
C LYS A 60 9.73 0.06 7.92
N THR A 61 10.09 -0.19 6.65
CA THR A 61 9.13 -0.58 5.61
C THR A 61 8.43 -1.90 5.98
N LYS A 62 9.14 -2.86 6.57
CA LYS A 62 8.53 -4.12 7.04
C LYS A 62 7.48 -3.87 8.12
N GLN A 63 7.79 -3.04 9.11
CA GLN A 63 6.86 -2.70 10.19
C GLN A 63 5.63 -1.95 9.65
N GLU A 64 5.81 -0.96 8.79
CA GLU A 64 4.71 -0.20 8.19
C GLU A 64 3.80 -1.10 7.34
N LEU A 65 4.35 -2.06 6.59
CA LEU A 65 3.58 -3.06 5.85
C LEU A 65 2.80 -4.01 6.75
N GLN A 66 3.39 -4.41 7.88
CA GLN A 66 2.71 -5.25 8.87
C GLN A 66 1.49 -4.51 9.45
N SER A 67 1.68 -3.26 9.89
CA SER A 67 0.58 -2.42 10.39
C SER A 67 -0.53 -2.24 9.35
N LEU A 68 -0.18 -2.01 8.08
CA LEU A 68 -1.16 -1.90 6.99
C LEU A 68 -1.94 -3.22 6.79
N MET A 69 -1.25 -4.36 6.83
CA MET A 69 -1.90 -5.69 6.73
C MET A 69 -2.82 -5.97 7.91
N ASP A 70 -2.42 -5.62 9.13
CA ASP A 70 -3.24 -5.79 10.33
C ASP A 70 -4.52 -4.93 10.24
N ALA A 71 -4.40 -3.66 9.82
CA ALA A 71 -5.54 -2.77 9.59
C ALA A 71 -6.47 -3.32 8.49
N PHE A 72 -5.89 -3.82 7.40
CA PHE A 72 -6.64 -4.40 6.29
C PHE A 72 -7.41 -5.66 6.70
N GLU A 73 -6.76 -6.58 7.41
CA GLU A 73 -7.38 -7.81 7.92
C GLU A 73 -8.53 -7.50 8.88
N HIS A 74 -8.30 -6.57 9.82
CA HIS A 74 -9.32 -6.14 10.78
C HIS A 74 -10.56 -5.57 10.08
N GLN A 75 -10.37 -4.77 9.04
CA GLN A 75 -11.48 -4.21 8.26
C GLN A 75 -12.25 -5.30 7.51
N ILE A 76 -11.56 -6.29 6.92
CA ILE A 76 -12.22 -7.42 6.23
C ILE A 76 -13.07 -8.21 7.21
N ARG A 77 -12.58 -8.48 8.43
CA ARG A 77 -13.31 -9.27 9.45
C ARG A 77 -14.58 -8.57 9.97
N LYS A 78 -14.68 -7.26 9.84
CA LYS A 78 -15.83 -6.45 10.28
C LYS A 78 -16.88 -6.20 9.19
N SER A 79 -16.53 -6.46 7.92
CA SER A 79 -17.37 -6.16 6.74
C SER A 79 -18.27 -7.36 6.39
#